data_AF-A0A8T8SQS4-F1
#
_entry.id   AF-A0A8T8SQS4-F1
#
_cell.length_a   1.000
_cell.length_b   1.000
_cell.length_c   1.000
_cell.angle_alpha   90.00
_cell.angle_beta   90.00
_cell.angle_gamma   90.00
#
_symmetry.space_group_name_H-M   'P 1'
#
loop_
_entity.id
_entity.type
_entity.pdbx_description
1 polymer ?
#
loop_
_entity_poly.entity_id
_entity_poly.type
_entity_poly.pdbx_seq_one_letter_code
_entity_poly.pdbx_strand_id
1 'polypeptide(L)'
;MADLITKSYTELSHQLITLSAPLCAQHGISKLANHLPTVLLSLTFFSTLQQVSRILSPLLFPNSYKKLKPITKTSWDVHWVAFVHAVLITPLAAMQWYKVTAGSDKQPLRIDRTYGYDPEVGQVYAIALG
;
A
#
# COMPACT_ATOMS: atom_id res chain seq x y z
N MET A 1 0.30 17.12 19.68
CA MET A 1 -0.71 16.24 19.06
C MET A 1 -0.09 15.20 18.12
N ALA A 2 0.84 15.58 17.24
CA ALA A 2 1.56 14.64 16.38
C ALA A 2 2.24 13.48 17.16
N ASP A 3 2.89 13.79 18.28
CA ASP A 3 3.59 12.77 19.08
C ASP A 3 2.67 11.71 19.70
N LEU A 4 1.43 12.09 20.03
CA LEU A 4 0.42 11.16 20.55
C LEU A 4 -0.07 10.19 19.46
N ILE A 5 -0.23 10.70 18.24
CA ILE A 5 -0.64 9.90 17.08
C ILE A 5 0.47 8.92 16.73
N THR A 6 1.72 9.38 16.67
CA THR A 6 2.87 8.52 16.39
C THR A 6 3.02 7.43 17.44
N LYS A 7 2.93 7.78 18.74
CA LYS A 7 3.02 6.80 19.83
C LYS A 7 1.92 5.74 19.74
N SER A 8 0.67 6.18 19.52
CA SER A 8 -0.46 5.26 19.38
C SER A 8 -0.28 4.30 18.19
N TYR A 9 0.17 4.81 17.04
CA TYR A 9 0.46 3.99 15.88
C TYR A 9 1.57 2.96 16.13
N THR A 10 2.65 3.37 16.81
CA THR A 10 3.75 2.46 17.13
C THR A 10 3.29 1.30 18.02
N GLU A 11 2.52 1.60 19.07
CA GLU A 11 1.96 0.56 19.95
C GLU A 11 1.06 -0.42 19.19
N LEU A 12 0.13 0.10 18.38
CA LEU A 12 -0.76 -0.73 17.57
C LEU A 12 0.02 -1.59 16.55
N SER A 13 1.03 -1.01 15.91
CA SER A 13 1.87 -1.73 14.96
C SER A 13 2.61 -2.89 15.63
N HIS A 14 3.12 -2.68 16.85
CA HIS A 14 3.83 -3.70 17.61
C HIS A 14 2.91 -4.84 18.04
N GLN A 15 1.69 -4.51 18.48
CA GLN A 15 0.66 -5.50 18.81
C GLN A 15 0.30 -6.36 17.60
N LEU A 16 0.06 -5.74 16.44
CA LEU A 16 -0.27 -6.44 15.20
C LEU A 16 0.85 -7.37 14.75
N ILE A 17 2.10 -6.93 14.84
CA ILE A 17 3.27 -7.75 14.51
C ILE A 17 3.35 -8.95 15.47
N THR A 18 3.21 -8.72 16.77
CA THR A 18 3.31 -9.78 17.79
C THR A 18 2.23 -10.85 17.62
N LEU A 19 1.01 -10.43 17.31
CA LEU A 19 -0.13 -11.32 17.06
C LEU A 19 0.00 -12.10 15.74
N SER A 20 0.50 -11.46 14.69
CA SER A 20 0.60 -12.07 13.35
C SER A 20 1.86 -12.90 13.14
N ALA A 21 2.95 -12.62 13.86
CA ALA A 21 4.22 -13.34 13.77
C ALA A 21 4.10 -14.88 13.82
N PRO A 22 3.38 -15.50 14.78
CA PRO A 22 3.28 -16.96 14.83
C PRO A 22 2.53 -17.55 13.62
N LEU A 23 1.47 -16.89 13.16
CA LEU A 23 0.71 -17.31 11.98
C LEU A 23 1.56 -17.19 10.71
N CYS A 24 2.25 -16.07 10.55
CA CYS A 24 3.16 -15.85 9.43
C CYS A 24 4.32 -16.87 9.43
N ALA A 25 4.86 -17.21 10.60
CA ALA A 25 5.90 -18.22 10.73
C ALA A 25 5.39 -19.62 10.34
N GLN A 26 4.18 -20.00 10.76
CA GLN A 26 3.57 -21.29 10.41
C GLN A 26 3.38 -21.46 8.90
N HIS A 27 3.04 -20.38 8.18
CA HIS A 27 2.87 -20.40 6.73
C HIS A 27 4.15 -20.09 5.93
N GLY A 28 5.30 -19.92 6.60
CA GLY A 28 6.58 -19.63 5.95
C GLY A 28 6.73 -18.18 5.45
N ILE A 29 5.81 -17.28 5.79
CA ILE A 29 5.77 -15.88 5.33
C ILE A 29 6.17 -14.92 6.46
N SER A 30 7.23 -15.24 7.19
CA SER A 30 7.65 -14.52 8.41
C SER A 30 7.92 -13.03 8.20
N LYS A 31 8.31 -12.61 6.99
CA LYS A 31 8.59 -11.21 6.66
C LYS A 31 7.32 -10.35 6.53
N LEU A 32 6.18 -10.95 6.21
CA LEU A 32 4.92 -10.24 6.05
C LEU A 32 4.43 -9.62 7.37
N ALA A 33 4.68 -10.28 8.50
CA ALA A 33 4.27 -9.80 9.82
C ALA A 33 4.74 -8.36 10.08
N ASN A 34 6.00 -8.04 9.71
CA ASN A 34 6.58 -6.71 9.89
C ASN A 34 5.91 -5.61 9.05
N HIS A 35 5.29 -6.00 7.93
CA HIS A 35 4.66 -5.08 7.00
C HIS A 35 3.14 -5.04 7.12
N LEU A 36 2.55 -5.92 7.94
CA LEU A 36 1.10 -6.02 8.11
C LEU A 36 0.44 -4.69 8.55
N PRO A 37 1.02 -3.90 9.47
CA PRO A 37 0.45 -2.59 9.80
C PRO A 37 0.35 -1.66 8.57
N THR A 38 1.37 -1.69 7.71
CA THR A 38 1.38 -0.92 6.46
C THR A 38 0.32 -1.40 5.48
N VAL A 39 0.15 -2.71 5.33
CA VAL A 39 -0.89 -3.29 4.47
C VAL A 39 -2.27 -2.83 4.91
N LEU A 40 -2.58 -2.93 6.21
CA LEU A 40 -3.89 -2.52 6.76
C LEU A 40 -4.12 -1.01 6.63
N LEU A 41 -3.08 -0.22 6.85
CA LEU A 41 -3.14 1.23 6.67
C LEU A 41 -3.42 1.58 5.19
N SER A 42 -2.73 0.93 4.26
CA SER A 42 -2.89 1.16 2.82
C SER A 42 -4.26 0.72 2.33
N LEU A 43 -4.74 -0.44 2.80
CA LEU A 43 -6.11 -0.91 2.54
C LEU A 43 -7.16 0.09 2.99
N THR A 44 -6.98 0.63 4.19
CA THR A 44 -7.89 1.66 4.73
C THR A 44 -7.80 2.93 3.89
N PHE A 45 -6.60 3.34 3.49
CA PHE A 45 -6.38 4.52 2.64
C PHE A 45 -7.04 4.38 1.27
N PHE A 46 -6.79 3.31 0.52
CA PHE A 46 -7.40 3.14 -0.80
C PHE A 46 -8.91 2.87 -0.72
N SER A 47 -9.38 2.20 0.33
CA SER A 47 -10.82 2.05 0.58
C SER A 47 -11.50 3.40 0.87
N THR A 48 -10.87 4.26 1.67
CA THR A 48 -11.40 5.61 1.91
C THR A 48 -11.37 6.48 0.66
N LEU A 49 -10.34 6.37 -0.19
CA LEU A 49 -10.30 7.03 -1.50
C LEU A 49 -11.46 6.61 -2.41
N GLN A 50 -11.80 5.32 -2.44
CA GLN A 50 -12.97 4.83 -3.16
C GLN A 50 -14.26 5.51 -2.68
N GLN A 51 -14.42 5.66 -1.36
CA GLN A 51 -15.60 6.32 -0.78
C GLN A 51 -15.62 7.83 -1.06
N VAL A 52 -14.46 8.47 -1.01
CA VAL A 52 -14.30 9.88 -1.40
C VAL A 52 -14.67 10.08 -2.87
N SER A 53 -14.27 9.17 -3.77
CA SER A 53 -14.67 9.22 -5.18
C SER A 53 -16.19 9.19 -5.34
N ARG A 54 -16.89 8.32 -4.60
CA ARG A 54 -18.36 8.23 -4.67
C ARG A 54 -19.05 9.53 -4.26
N ILE A 55 -18.47 10.27 -3.30
CA ILE A 55 -19.02 11.52 -2.77
C ILE A 55 -18.67 12.71 -3.67
N LEU A 56 -17.42 12.79 -4.15
CA LEU A 56 -16.94 13.92 -4.95
C LEU A 56 -17.32 13.83 -6.43
N SER A 57 -17.36 12.63 -7.02
CA SER A 57 -17.72 12.44 -8.43
C SER A 57 -19.09 13.05 -8.83
N PRO A 58 -20.19 12.95 -8.05
CA PRO A 58 -21.45 13.60 -8.41
C PRO A 58 -21.42 15.13 -8.27
N LEU A 59 -20.48 15.70 -7.50
CA LEU A 59 -20.28 17.13 -7.32
C LEU A 59 -19.43 17.72 -8.46
N LEU A 60 -18.32 17.04 -8.80
CA LEU A 60 -17.38 17.48 -9.84
C LEU A 60 -17.88 17.19 -11.26
N PHE A 61 -18.57 16.05 -11.46
CA PHE A 61 -19.03 15.60 -12.78
C PHE A 61 -20.55 15.34 -12.79
N PRO A 62 -21.39 16.34 -12.47
CA PRO A 62 -22.82 16.13 -12.27
C PRO A 62 -23.54 15.64 -13.54
N ASN A 63 -23.07 16.02 -14.73
CA ASN A 63 -23.70 15.67 -16.00
C ASN A 63 -23.31 14.28 -16.50
N SER A 64 -22.07 13.85 -16.25
CA SER A 64 -21.54 12.57 -16.71
C SER A 64 -21.80 11.46 -15.69
N TYR A 65 -21.40 11.69 -14.43
CA TYR A 65 -21.44 10.66 -13.38
C TYR A 65 -22.87 10.27 -12.96
N LYS A 66 -23.79 11.25 -12.88
CA LYS A 66 -25.18 10.96 -12.43
C LYS A 66 -25.92 10.03 -13.41
N LYS A 67 -25.62 10.13 -14.71
CA LYS A 67 -26.24 9.33 -15.78
C LYS A 67 -25.69 7.90 -15.87
N LEU A 68 -24.59 7.60 -15.18
CA LEU A 68 -23.99 6.26 -15.21
C LEU A 68 -24.86 5.24 -14.48
N LYS A 69 -24.89 4.01 -15.03
CA LYS A 69 -25.48 2.85 -14.37
C LYS A 69 -24.70 2.51 -13.09
N PRO A 70 -25.32 1.88 -12.07
CA PRO A 70 -24.65 1.55 -10.80
C PRO A 70 -23.32 0.78 -10.98
N ILE A 71 -23.29 -0.22 -11.86
CA ILE A 71 -22.07 -1.00 -12.16
C ILE A 71 -20.94 -0.15 -12.76
N THR A 72 -21.30 0.82 -13.61
CA THR A 72 -20.34 1.72 -14.27
C THR A 72 -19.81 2.76 -13.30
N LYS A 73 -20.60 3.18 -12.31
CA LYS A 73 -20.14 4.06 -11.22
C LYS A 73 -19.06 3.38 -10.37
N THR A 74 -19.29 2.13 -9.97
CA THR A 74 -18.25 1.35 -9.27
C THR A 74 -16.99 1.23 -10.11
N SER A 75 -17.12 0.96 -11.41
CA SER A 75 -15.96 0.89 -12.32
C SER A 75 -15.22 2.24 -12.43
N TRP A 76 -15.96 3.36 -12.48
CA TRP A 76 -15.39 4.70 -12.46
C TRP A 76 -14.56 4.95 -11.20
N ASP A 77 -15.14 4.65 -10.04
CA ASP A 77 -14.48 4.86 -8.75
C ASP A 77 -13.22 3.97 -8.61
N VAL A 78 -13.29 2.71 -9.09
CA VAL A 78 -12.12 1.81 -9.09
C VAL A 78 -11.00 2.34 -10.00
N HIS A 79 -11.33 2.88 -11.18
CA HIS A 79 -10.32 3.50 -12.04
C HIS A 79 -9.66 4.71 -11.40
N TRP A 80 -10.41 5.50 -10.63
CA TRP A 80 -9.85 6.61 -9.85
C TRP A 80 -8.84 6.10 -8.81
N VAL A 81 -9.20 5.07 -8.04
CA VAL A 81 -8.28 4.47 -7.07
C VAL A 81 -7.05 3.88 -7.77
N ALA A 82 -7.23 3.17 -8.88
CA ALA A 82 -6.13 2.61 -9.66
C ALA A 82 -5.19 3.70 -10.22
N PHE A 83 -5.73 4.85 -10.63
CA PHE A 83 -4.92 6.00 -11.06
C PHE A 83 -4.07 6.55 -9.92
N VAL A 84 -4.67 6.78 -8.75
CA VAL A 84 -3.93 7.26 -7.55
C VAL A 84 -2.88 6.23 -7.12
N HIS A 85 -3.24 4.95 -7.11
CA HIS A 85 -2.33 3.84 -6.79
C HIS A 85 -1.13 3.81 -7.76
N ALA A 86 -1.36 3.93 -9.07
CA ALA A 86 -0.30 4.01 -10.06
C ALA A 86 0.61 5.23 -9.86
N VAL A 87 0.04 6.42 -9.62
CA VAL A 87 0.81 7.65 -9.38
C VAL A 87 1.69 7.54 -8.14
N LEU A 88 1.28 6.80 -7.11
CA LEU A 88 2.07 6.61 -5.88
C LEU A 88 3.09 5.48 -6.03
N ILE A 89 2.67 4.31 -6.51
CA ILE A 89 3.51 3.10 -6.52
C ILE A 89 4.55 3.14 -7.64
N THR A 90 4.24 3.67 -8.82
CA THR A 90 5.19 3.73 -9.94
C THR A 90 6.48 4.48 -9.60
N PRO A 91 6.46 5.72 -9.05
CA PRO A 91 7.71 6.40 -8.67
C PRO A 91 8.43 5.70 -7.52
N LEU A 92 7.71 5.17 -6.53
CA LEU A 92 8.33 4.41 -5.42
C LEU A 92 9.03 3.15 -5.94
N ALA A 93 8.39 2.41 -6.83
CA ALA A 93 8.99 1.24 -7.48
C ALA A 93 10.19 1.62 -8.36
N ALA A 94 10.09 2.73 -9.10
CA ALA A 94 11.20 3.25 -9.90
C ALA A 94 12.41 3.65 -9.04
N MET A 95 12.18 4.25 -7.87
CA MET A 95 13.25 4.55 -6.91
C MET A 95 13.93 3.27 -6.40
N GLN A 96 13.16 2.23 -6.08
CA GLN A 96 13.74 0.95 -5.65
C GLN A 96 14.52 0.26 -6.78
N TRP A 97 13.99 0.31 -8.01
CA TRP A 97 14.70 -0.18 -9.20
C TRP A 97 16.01 0.58 -9.44
N TYR A 98 16.00 1.91 -9.27
CA TYR A 98 17.21 2.72 -9.36
C TYR A 98 18.25 2.34 -8.29
N LYS A 99 17.81 2.13 -7.04
CA LYS A 99 18.70 1.65 -5.97
C LYS A 99 19.34 0.31 -6.35
N VAL A 100 18.56 -0.64 -6.85
CA VAL A 100 19.08 -1.97 -7.26
C VAL A 100 20.06 -1.89 -8.43
N THR A 101 19.84 -0.99 -9.38
CA THR A 101 20.67 -0.87 -10.58
C THR A 101 21.94 -0.03 -10.35
N ALA A 102 21.82 1.11 -9.69
CA ALA A 102 22.91 2.07 -9.45
C ALA A 102 23.59 1.95 -8.07
N GLY A 103 23.05 1.10 -7.18
CA GLY A 103 23.53 0.94 -5.81
C GLY A 103 24.80 0.09 -5.67
N SER A 104 25.26 0.00 -4.43
CA SER A 104 26.43 -0.80 -4.05
C SER A 104 26.17 -2.30 -4.26
N ASP A 105 27.22 -3.07 -4.56
CA ASP A 105 27.18 -4.54 -4.66
C ASP A 105 26.71 -5.25 -3.38
N LYS A 106 26.56 -4.51 -2.27
CA LYS A 106 26.01 -5.00 -1.00
C LYS A 106 24.49 -5.04 -0.94
N GLN A 107 23.75 -4.52 -1.93
CA GLN A 107 22.30 -4.54 -1.87
C GLN A 107 21.75 -5.97 -2.04
N PRO A 108 20.90 -6.47 -1.11
CA PRO A 108 20.43 -7.86 -1.13
C PRO A 108 19.76 -8.26 -2.44
N LEU A 109 18.94 -7.36 -3.00
CA LEU A 109 18.20 -7.57 -4.25
C LEU A 109 19.08 -7.53 -5.50
N ARG A 110 20.28 -6.96 -5.42
CA ARG A 110 21.27 -6.98 -6.50
C ARG A 110 22.04 -8.30 -6.50
N ILE A 111 22.31 -8.85 -5.31
CA ILE A 111 22.97 -10.15 -5.13
C ILE A 111 22.02 -11.29 -5.53
N ASP A 112 20.80 -11.28 -5.01
CA ASP A 112 19.76 -12.26 -5.34
C ASP A 112 18.45 -11.52 -5.64
N ARG A 113 18.06 -11.52 -6.93
CA ARG A 113 16.85 -10.84 -7.41
C ARG A 113 15.57 -11.61 -7.04
N THR A 114 15.69 -12.90 -6.74
CA THR A 114 14.55 -13.80 -6.50
C THR A 114 14.23 -13.95 -5.01
N TYR A 115 15.24 -14.10 -4.16
CA TYR A 115 15.07 -14.30 -2.71
C TYR A 115 15.74 -13.23 -1.85
N GLY A 116 16.41 -12.25 -2.46
CA GLY A 116 16.94 -11.10 -1.74
C GLY A 116 15.81 -10.35 -1.03
N TYR A 117 16.08 -9.93 0.21
CA TYR A 117 15.11 -9.20 1.01
C TYR A 117 15.66 -7.83 1.39
N ASP A 118 14.91 -6.80 1.06
CA ASP A 118 15.13 -5.43 1.47
C ASP A 118 13.87 -4.92 2.17
N PRO A 119 13.93 -4.53 3.46
CA PRO A 119 12.78 -4.01 4.19
C PRO A 119 12.10 -2.82 3.49
N GLU A 120 12.86 -1.98 2.79
CA GLU A 120 12.29 -0.83 2.08
C GLU A 120 11.43 -1.26 0.90
N VAL A 121 11.87 -2.28 0.15
CA VAL A 121 11.10 -2.84 -0.96
C VAL A 121 9.88 -3.58 -0.45
N GLY A 122 10.01 -4.31 0.66
CA GLY A 122 8.88 -4.91 1.36
C GLY A 122 7.82 -3.89 1.77
N GLN A 123 8.26 -2.69 2.18
CA GLN A 123 7.35 -1.60 2.54
C GLN A 123 6.60 -1.03 1.31
N VAL A 124 7.28 -0.83 0.18
CA VAL A 124 6.61 -0.40 -1.06
C VAL A 124 5.60 -1.45 -1.53
N TYR A 125 5.97 -2.73 -1.44
CA TYR A 125 5.06 -3.83 -1.77
C TYR A 125 3.86 -3.91 -0.83
N ALA A 126 4.06 -3.63 0.46
CA ALA A 126 2.99 -3.57 1.44
C ALA A 126 1.97 -2.45 1.15
N ILE A 127 2.45 -1.31 0.66
CA ILE A 127 1.57 -0.22 0.19
C ILE A 127 0.81 -0.66 -1.06
N ALA A 128 1.48 -1.37 -1.97
CA ALA A 128 0.84 -1.84 -3.20
C ALA A 128 -0.22 -2.93 -2.96
N LEU A 129 -0.07 -3.74 -1.89
CA LEU A 129 -0.96 -4.85 -1.56
C LEU A 129 -2.29 -4.41 -0.93
N GLY A 130 -2.27 -3.34 -0.13
CA GLY A 130 -3.47 -2.78 0.49
C GLY A 130 -4.30 -2.00 -0.52
#